data_AF-A0A0D0CMZ8-F1
#
_entry.id   AF-A0A0D0CMZ8-F1
#
_cell.length_a   1.000
_cell.length_b   1.000
_cell.length_c   1.000
_cell.angle_alpha   90.00
_cell.angle_beta   90.00
_cell.angle_gamma   90.00
#
_symmetry.space_group_name_H-M   'P 1'
#
loop_
_entity.id
_entity.type
_entity.pdbx_description
1 polymer ?
#
loop_
_entity_poly.entity_id
_entity_poly.type
_entity_poly.pdbx_seq_one_letter_code
_entity_poly.pdbx_strand_id
1 'polypeptide(L)'
;MSVRATTTSSSPDNQKEPAKCPAPTLNFNSSQWIWTTELVNPPNGSAPAGSRAFRKTFSPPLGKTPAFLTIAFTADNAATLWVNGEEIVSEFAWFTAGRYCVDLTNCGCAILIAIKATNFEGPAGVLVDAVVSYTDGSTSSIVSDGSWRTMVGSVPDNFQSLSLDDSSWPLVQTEGKIPVAPWGTVQLAGTDPQSLATAQWIWTTESAPGGNYPPGARAFRYTMTLPAGHTSGTATVMIAADNEYTLFINGAFIGSGNDFRNAQKYVERVRGPKIVFAVYAVNADSGPNPAGLLASIQVTSSSDRRDTHCGECYSTSYAVTVNDWKAFPGVVPWGFERPGFDDSTWPGAAMEGQNGAAGIPWPYVSPPTKITTVKGSPLPGAPKGS
;
A
#
# COMPACT_ATOMS: atom_id res chain seq x y z
N MET A 1 -29.08 -15.10 69.14
CA MET A 1 -29.06 -13.80 68.43
C MET A 1 -27.84 -13.05 68.94
N SER A 2 -26.81 -12.68 68.19
CA SER A 2 -26.56 -12.63 66.75
C SER A 2 -25.03 -12.82 66.59
N VAL A 3 -24.59 -13.74 65.73
CA VAL A 3 -23.17 -13.91 65.41
C VAL A 3 -22.80 -12.84 64.38
N ARG A 4 -21.89 -11.92 64.72
CA ARG A 4 -21.32 -10.97 63.75
C ARG A 4 -20.28 -11.72 62.91
N ALA A 5 -20.61 -11.93 61.64
CA ALA A 5 -19.65 -12.34 60.63
C ALA A 5 -18.83 -11.10 60.20
N THR A 6 -17.53 -11.14 60.45
CA THR A 6 -16.55 -10.20 59.89
C THR A 6 -16.26 -10.63 58.45
N THR A 7 -16.84 -9.92 57.49
CA THR A 7 -16.47 -10.06 56.07
C THR A 7 -15.13 -9.36 55.84
N THR A 8 -14.07 -10.13 55.64
CA THR A 8 -12.82 -9.65 55.05
C THR A 8 -13.07 -9.29 53.59
N SER A 9 -12.96 -8.00 53.22
CA SER A 9 -12.95 -7.61 51.81
C SER A 9 -11.61 -8.00 51.20
N SER A 10 -11.62 -8.96 50.27
CA SER A 10 -10.49 -9.21 49.38
C SER A 10 -10.24 -7.98 48.51
N SER A 11 -9.00 -7.50 48.50
CA SER A 11 -8.49 -6.50 47.56
C SER A 11 -8.86 -6.90 46.13
N PRO A 12 -9.27 -5.97 45.25
CA PRO A 12 -9.38 -6.29 43.84
C PRO A 12 -7.98 -6.66 43.33
N ASP A 13 -7.91 -7.79 42.61
CA ASP A 13 -6.74 -8.23 41.86
C ASP A 13 -6.15 -7.05 41.09
N ASN A 14 -4.88 -6.75 41.36
CA ASN A 14 -4.03 -6.03 40.42
C ASN A 14 -3.92 -6.90 39.16
N GLN A 15 -4.90 -6.81 38.26
CA GLN A 15 -4.71 -7.27 36.89
C GLN A 15 -3.68 -6.34 36.26
N LYS A 16 -2.43 -6.76 36.36
CA LYS A 16 -1.31 -6.18 35.63
C LYS A 16 -1.69 -6.25 34.16
N GLU A 17 -1.93 -5.09 33.54
CA GLU A 17 -2.15 -4.98 32.10
C GLU A 17 -1.08 -5.82 31.38
N PRO A 18 -1.44 -6.71 30.44
CA PRO A 18 -0.46 -7.51 29.73
C PRO A 18 0.57 -6.58 29.11
N ALA A 19 1.85 -6.92 29.31
CA ALA A 19 2.95 -6.07 28.85
C ALA A 19 2.85 -5.90 27.33
N LYS A 20 2.59 -4.67 26.87
CA LYS A 20 2.56 -4.32 25.45
C LYS A 20 3.92 -4.65 24.83
N CYS A 21 3.95 -5.51 23.80
CA CYS A 21 5.20 -5.81 23.11
C CYS A 21 5.68 -4.54 22.37
N PRO A 22 6.99 -4.27 22.34
CA PRO A 22 7.50 -3.13 21.60
C PRO A 22 7.13 -3.24 20.13
N ALA A 23 6.75 -2.12 19.50
CA ALA A 23 6.44 -2.09 18.09
C ALA A 23 7.70 -2.51 17.29
N PRO A 24 7.61 -3.53 16.42
CA PRO A 24 8.76 -3.96 15.64
C PRO A 24 9.29 -2.83 14.76
N THR A 25 10.61 -2.70 14.70
CA THR A 25 11.29 -1.82 13.76
C THR A 25 11.59 -2.61 12.49
N LEU A 26 11.04 -2.17 11.36
CA LEU A 26 11.34 -2.72 10.04
C LEU A 26 12.40 -1.87 9.35
N ASN A 27 13.28 -2.52 8.59
CA ASN A 27 14.24 -1.90 7.68
C ASN A 27 14.79 -2.92 6.69
N PHE A 28 15.06 -2.50 5.47
CA PHE A 28 15.54 -3.41 4.42
C PHE A 28 17.06 -3.66 4.44
N ASN A 29 17.81 -3.25 5.47
CA ASN A 29 19.28 -3.31 5.48
C ASN A 29 19.84 -4.74 5.32
N SER A 30 19.09 -5.75 5.75
CA SER A 30 19.46 -7.16 5.62
C SER A 30 18.76 -7.87 4.46
N SER A 31 17.79 -7.20 3.82
CA SER A 31 16.99 -7.75 2.74
C SER A 31 17.71 -7.66 1.39
N GLN A 32 17.41 -8.62 0.52
CA GLN A 32 17.88 -8.69 -0.85
C GLN A 32 16.68 -8.65 -1.80
N TRP A 33 16.83 -7.98 -2.93
CA TRP A 33 15.90 -8.18 -4.04
C TRP A 33 16.02 -9.61 -4.52
N ILE A 34 14.89 -10.30 -4.65
CA ILE A 34 14.81 -11.70 -5.08
C ILE A 34 13.86 -11.84 -6.26
N TRP A 35 14.24 -12.66 -7.23
CA TRP A 35 13.38 -13.06 -8.35
C TRP A 35 13.59 -14.53 -8.70
N THR A 36 13.06 -14.95 -9.84
CA THR A 36 13.26 -16.29 -10.40
C THR A 36 14.57 -16.40 -11.17
N THR A 37 14.98 -17.63 -11.46
CA THR A 37 16.16 -17.94 -12.28
C THR A 37 16.00 -17.60 -13.77
N GLU A 38 14.85 -17.08 -14.19
CA GLU A 38 14.62 -16.55 -15.55
C GLU A 38 15.20 -15.14 -15.73
N LEU A 39 15.69 -14.53 -14.66
CA LEU A 39 16.33 -13.23 -14.69
C LEU A 39 17.64 -13.30 -15.50
N VAL A 40 17.80 -12.37 -16.44
CA VAL A 40 18.99 -12.30 -17.29
C VAL A 40 19.90 -11.16 -16.83
N ASN A 41 21.19 -11.44 -16.55
CA ASN A 41 22.21 -10.46 -16.13
C ASN A 41 21.98 -9.75 -14.76
N PRO A 42 21.77 -10.46 -13.64
CA PRO A 42 21.69 -9.83 -12.32
C PRO A 42 23.01 -9.26 -11.82
N PRO A 43 23.00 -8.21 -10.96
CA PRO A 43 21.86 -7.32 -10.69
C PRO A 43 21.66 -6.34 -11.85
N ASN A 44 20.45 -5.80 -12.04
CA ASN A 44 20.02 -4.99 -13.21
C ASN A 44 19.55 -5.80 -14.43
N GLY A 45 19.10 -7.03 -14.18
CA GLY A 45 18.55 -7.86 -15.23
C GLY A 45 17.14 -7.45 -15.61
N SER A 46 16.66 -8.01 -16.73
CA SER A 46 15.24 -8.02 -17.05
C SER A 46 14.70 -9.42 -16.88
N ALA A 47 13.43 -9.52 -16.51
CA ALA A 47 12.70 -10.78 -16.47
C ALA A 47 11.54 -10.75 -17.47
N PRO A 48 11.07 -11.92 -17.94
CA PRO A 48 9.85 -11.98 -18.74
C PRO A 48 8.64 -11.41 -18.00
N ALA A 49 7.70 -10.81 -18.74
CA ALA A 49 6.42 -10.40 -18.21
C ALA A 49 5.62 -11.61 -17.70
N GLY A 50 4.86 -11.40 -16.63
CA GLY A 50 4.00 -12.40 -16.00
C GLY A 50 4.19 -12.51 -14.50
N SER A 51 3.34 -13.31 -13.87
CA SER A 51 3.37 -13.54 -12.44
C SER A 51 4.31 -14.69 -12.06
N ARG A 52 4.93 -14.60 -10.88
CA ARG A 52 5.74 -15.65 -10.24
C ARG A 52 5.32 -15.82 -8.78
N ALA A 53 5.47 -17.03 -8.28
CA ALA A 53 5.09 -17.41 -6.92
C ALA A 53 6.34 -17.52 -6.05
N PHE A 54 6.33 -16.86 -4.89
CA PHE A 54 7.40 -16.88 -3.90
C PHE A 54 6.86 -17.43 -2.58
N ARG A 55 7.62 -18.29 -1.92
CA ARG A 55 7.23 -18.92 -0.65
C ARG A 55 8.38 -18.93 0.35
N LYS A 56 8.07 -18.60 1.60
CA LYS A 56 8.96 -18.71 2.74
C LYS A 56 8.21 -19.29 3.93
N THR A 57 8.54 -20.53 4.26
CA THR A 57 8.08 -21.18 5.49
C THR A 57 9.08 -20.91 6.61
N PHE A 58 8.58 -20.44 7.75
CA PHE A 58 9.34 -20.18 8.96
C PHE A 58 8.72 -20.96 10.12
N SER A 59 9.56 -21.70 10.85
CA SER A 59 9.17 -22.38 12.08
C SER A 59 9.67 -21.54 13.27
N PRO A 60 8.78 -21.07 14.16
CA PRO A 60 9.18 -20.42 15.41
C PRO A 60 10.16 -21.29 16.21
N PRO A 61 11.12 -20.68 16.94
CA PRO A 61 11.98 -21.41 17.86
C PRO A 61 11.16 -22.21 18.90
N LEU A 62 11.70 -23.34 19.35
CA LEU A 62 11.02 -24.20 20.33
C LEU A 62 10.61 -23.40 21.58
N GLY A 63 9.37 -23.55 22.01
CA GLY A 63 8.81 -22.87 23.18
C GLY A 63 8.37 -21.43 22.93
N LYS A 64 8.48 -20.90 21.70
CA LYS A 64 7.96 -19.59 21.32
C LYS A 64 6.55 -19.69 20.74
N THR A 65 5.65 -18.82 21.20
CA THR A 65 4.29 -18.68 20.65
C THR A 65 4.20 -17.38 19.87
N PRO A 66 4.01 -17.42 18.53
CA PRO A 66 3.83 -16.21 17.73
C PRO A 66 2.59 -15.42 18.14
N ALA A 67 2.72 -14.10 18.22
CA ALA A 67 1.62 -13.18 18.47
C ALA A 67 1.28 -12.38 17.20
N PHE A 68 2.28 -11.76 16.57
CA PHE A 68 2.10 -10.94 15.36
C PHE A 68 3.23 -11.16 14.36
N LEU A 69 2.91 -11.07 13.07
CA LEU A 69 3.86 -10.78 12.02
C LEU A 69 3.72 -9.30 11.65
N THR A 70 4.77 -8.51 11.82
CA THR A 70 4.87 -7.18 11.21
C THR A 70 5.75 -7.30 9.98
N ILE A 71 5.23 -7.02 8.79
CA ILE A 71 5.90 -7.23 7.51
C ILE A 71 5.82 -5.98 6.65
N ALA A 72 6.94 -5.59 6.05
CA ALA A 72 6.98 -4.69 4.92
C ALA A 72 7.43 -5.46 3.70
N PHE A 73 6.75 -5.24 2.59
CA PHE A 73 7.12 -5.86 1.33
C PHE A 73 6.87 -4.90 0.17
N THR A 74 7.51 -5.19 -0.94
CA THR A 74 7.27 -4.49 -2.19
C THR A 74 7.69 -5.39 -3.36
N ALA A 75 7.18 -5.13 -4.55
CA ALA A 75 7.57 -5.84 -5.75
C ALA A 75 7.60 -4.93 -6.97
N ASP A 76 8.56 -5.17 -7.85
CA ASP A 76 8.59 -4.59 -9.18
C ASP A 76 7.88 -5.55 -10.16
N ASN A 77 6.64 -5.29 -10.60
CA ASN A 77 5.88 -4.03 -10.45
C ASN A 77 4.71 -4.09 -9.45
N ALA A 78 4.15 -5.28 -9.21
CA ALA A 78 2.98 -5.46 -8.36
C ALA A 78 3.05 -6.77 -7.61
N ALA A 79 2.43 -6.83 -6.43
CA ALA A 79 2.38 -8.05 -5.65
C ALA A 79 1.09 -8.21 -4.87
N THR A 80 0.81 -9.46 -4.49
CA THR A 80 -0.18 -9.79 -3.47
C THR A 80 0.49 -10.67 -2.43
N LEU A 81 0.24 -10.35 -1.16
CA LEU A 81 0.80 -11.03 0.00
C LEU A 81 -0.27 -11.92 0.63
N TRP A 82 0.12 -13.15 0.95
CA TRP A 82 -0.63 -14.08 1.79
C TRP A 82 0.21 -14.48 3.00
N VAL A 83 -0.46 -14.68 4.13
CA VAL A 83 0.13 -15.28 5.33
C VAL A 83 -0.74 -16.46 5.73
N ASN A 84 -0.15 -17.66 5.80
CA ASN A 84 -0.86 -18.90 6.14
C ASN A 84 -2.13 -19.16 5.30
N GLY A 85 -2.11 -18.74 4.04
CA GLY A 85 -3.22 -18.91 3.09
C GLY A 85 -4.26 -17.79 3.10
N GLU A 86 -4.24 -16.89 4.09
CA GLU A 86 -5.10 -15.70 4.12
C GLU A 86 -4.47 -14.59 3.27
N GLU A 87 -5.25 -14.03 2.33
CA GLU A 87 -4.83 -12.88 1.53
C GLU A 87 -4.79 -11.65 2.42
N ILE A 88 -3.62 -11.03 2.55
CA ILE A 88 -3.44 -9.86 3.38
C ILE A 88 -3.73 -8.60 2.56
N VAL A 89 -3.02 -8.40 1.45
CA VAL A 89 -3.10 -7.16 0.66
C VAL A 89 -2.47 -7.33 -0.72
N SER A 90 -2.94 -6.54 -1.69
CA SER A 90 -2.28 -6.32 -2.98
C SER A 90 -1.71 -4.90 -3.06
N GLU A 91 -0.51 -4.77 -3.59
CA GLU A 91 0.17 -3.48 -3.80
C GLU A 91 0.70 -3.34 -5.22
N PHE A 92 0.89 -2.09 -5.64
CA PHE A 92 1.48 -1.72 -6.91
C PHE A 92 2.55 -0.66 -6.68
N ALA A 93 3.56 -0.66 -7.54
CA ALA A 93 4.73 0.20 -7.54
C ALA A 93 5.72 -0.04 -6.40
N TRP A 94 6.99 -0.22 -6.77
CA TRP A 94 7.96 -0.83 -5.88
C TRP A 94 8.63 0.14 -4.88
N PHE A 95 8.61 1.43 -5.17
CA PHE A 95 9.45 2.44 -4.51
C PHE A 95 9.01 2.82 -3.09
N THR A 96 7.85 2.38 -2.64
CA THR A 96 7.40 2.51 -1.25
C THR A 96 6.70 1.23 -0.84
N ALA A 97 7.24 0.58 0.18
CA ALA A 97 6.68 -0.64 0.75
C ALA A 97 5.62 -0.30 1.79
N GLY A 98 4.43 -0.89 1.68
CA GLY A 98 3.47 -0.85 2.78
C GLY A 98 3.99 -1.62 3.98
N ARG A 99 3.39 -1.36 5.14
CA ARG A 99 3.69 -2.04 6.40
C ARG A 99 2.42 -2.69 6.92
N TYR A 100 2.47 -3.99 7.18
CA TYR A 100 1.31 -4.78 7.55
C TYR A 100 1.55 -5.50 8.85
N CYS A 101 0.56 -5.43 9.73
CA CYS A 101 0.52 -6.25 10.93
C CYS A 101 -0.52 -7.36 10.71
N VAL A 102 -0.12 -8.60 10.95
CA VAL A 102 -0.94 -9.80 10.81
C VAL A 102 -0.99 -10.52 12.15
N ASP A 103 -2.19 -10.81 12.62
CA ASP A 103 -2.44 -11.57 13.85
C ASP A 103 -2.05 -13.04 13.64
N LEU A 104 -1.21 -13.56 14.54
CA LEU A 104 -0.75 -14.96 14.53
C LEU A 104 -1.28 -15.79 15.71
N THR A 105 -2.21 -15.26 16.53
CA THR A 105 -2.64 -15.87 17.80
C THR A 105 -3.24 -17.29 17.65
N ASN A 106 -3.67 -17.66 16.44
CA ASN A 106 -4.14 -19.01 16.10
C ASN A 106 -3.37 -19.65 14.94
N CYS A 107 -2.23 -19.08 14.57
CA CYS A 107 -1.35 -19.70 13.59
C CYS A 107 -0.72 -20.94 14.24
N GLY A 108 -0.76 -22.07 13.54
CA GLY A 108 -0.12 -23.30 14.00
C GLY A 108 1.40 -23.15 14.13
N CYS A 109 2.11 -24.28 14.19
CA CYS A 109 3.55 -24.29 14.44
C CYS A 109 4.42 -23.70 13.30
N ALA A 110 3.84 -23.23 12.19
CA ALA A 110 4.56 -22.65 11.07
C ALA A 110 3.90 -21.37 10.57
N ILE A 111 4.73 -20.45 10.08
CA ILE A 111 4.34 -19.20 9.42
C ILE A 111 4.80 -19.32 7.98
N LEU A 112 3.87 -19.31 7.04
CA LEU A 112 4.13 -19.24 5.60
C LEU A 112 3.85 -17.83 5.14
N ILE A 113 4.87 -17.17 4.58
CA ILE A 113 4.71 -15.98 3.75
C ILE A 113 4.71 -16.44 2.30
N ALA A 114 3.63 -16.13 1.59
CA ALA A 114 3.51 -16.40 0.16
C ALA A 114 3.24 -15.10 -0.60
N ILE A 115 3.93 -14.89 -1.71
CA ILE A 115 3.82 -13.68 -2.53
C ILE A 115 3.61 -14.08 -3.98
N LYS A 116 2.57 -13.54 -4.61
CA LYS A 116 2.44 -13.53 -6.08
C LYS A 116 2.94 -12.17 -6.54
N ALA A 117 4.08 -12.13 -7.20
CA ALA A 117 4.58 -10.89 -7.80
C ALA A 117 4.41 -10.94 -9.32
N THR A 118 4.04 -9.82 -9.92
CA THR A 118 3.78 -9.67 -11.35
C THR A 118 4.73 -8.63 -11.93
N ASN A 119 5.51 -9.08 -12.91
CA ASN A 119 6.27 -8.19 -13.77
C ASN A 119 5.43 -7.87 -15.01
N PHE A 120 5.30 -6.61 -15.37
CA PHE A 120 4.70 -6.17 -16.62
C PHE A 120 5.76 -6.01 -17.71
N GLU A 121 6.98 -5.59 -17.35
CA GLU A 121 8.13 -5.49 -18.24
C GLU A 121 9.42 -5.12 -17.48
N GLY A 122 10.59 -5.37 -18.10
CA GLY A 122 11.85 -4.86 -17.57
C GLY A 122 12.35 -5.59 -16.31
N PRO A 123 13.03 -4.87 -15.39
CA PRO A 123 13.47 -5.40 -14.10
C PRO A 123 12.32 -5.94 -13.26
N ALA A 124 12.59 -6.98 -12.47
CA ALA A 124 11.58 -7.59 -11.62
C ALA A 124 12.21 -8.06 -10.32
N GLY A 125 11.54 -7.84 -9.20
CA GLY A 125 12.07 -8.26 -7.91
C GLY A 125 11.02 -8.19 -6.82
N VAL A 126 11.24 -8.94 -5.75
CA VAL A 126 10.49 -8.89 -4.49
C VAL A 126 11.46 -8.51 -3.38
N LEU A 127 11.03 -7.64 -2.48
CA LEU A 127 11.78 -7.24 -1.29
C LEU A 127 10.88 -7.40 -0.05
N VAL A 128 11.40 -8.02 1.00
CA VAL A 128 10.67 -8.30 2.24
C VAL A 128 11.56 -8.04 3.45
N ASP A 129 10.99 -7.39 4.46
CA ASP A 129 11.48 -7.40 5.83
C ASP A 129 10.30 -7.68 6.77
N ALA A 130 10.45 -8.65 7.65
CA ALA A 130 9.39 -9.12 8.52
C ALA A 130 9.93 -9.43 9.92
N VAL A 131 9.15 -9.11 10.93
CA VAL A 131 9.44 -9.41 12.32
C VAL A 131 8.27 -10.18 12.91
N VAL A 132 8.54 -11.41 13.35
CA VAL A 132 7.65 -12.21 14.19
C VAL A 132 7.84 -11.75 15.63
N SER A 133 6.78 -11.26 16.26
CA SER A 133 6.75 -10.95 17.69
C SER A 133 6.11 -12.12 18.44
N TYR A 134 6.72 -12.57 19.53
CA TYR A 134 6.23 -13.66 20.35
C TYR A 134 5.53 -13.13 21.62
N THR A 135 4.69 -13.96 22.24
CA THR A 135 3.95 -13.61 23.46
C THR A 135 4.85 -13.29 24.66
N ASP A 136 6.09 -13.74 24.66
CA ASP A 136 7.10 -13.43 25.69
C ASP A 136 7.88 -12.12 25.42
N GLY A 137 7.51 -11.38 24.36
CA GLY A 137 8.13 -10.12 23.96
C GLY A 137 9.42 -10.25 23.16
N SER A 138 9.94 -11.47 22.96
CA SER A 138 11.07 -11.70 22.04
C SER A 138 10.63 -11.66 20.58
N THR A 139 11.59 -11.61 19.64
CA THR A 139 11.31 -11.50 18.21
C THR A 139 12.18 -12.41 17.34
N SER A 140 11.77 -12.63 16.09
CA SER A 140 12.60 -13.21 15.02
C SER A 140 12.42 -12.44 13.72
N SER A 141 13.47 -12.31 12.93
CA SER A 141 13.45 -11.65 11.63
C SER A 141 13.28 -12.65 10.48
N ILE A 142 12.54 -12.26 9.46
CA ILE A 142 12.42 -12.95 8.17
C ILE A 142 12.67 -11.89 7.10
N VAL A 143 13.68 -12.08 6.26
CA VAL A 143 14.02 -11.16 5.17
C VAL A 143 13.93 -11.87 3.82
N SER A 144 13.76 -11.14 2.74
CA SER A 144 13.99 -11.66 1.39
C SER A 144 15.48 -11.95 1.19
N ASP A 145 15.82 -13.19 0.90
CA ASP A 145 17.18 -13.67 0.69
C ASP A 145 17.17 -14.94 -0.19
N GLY A 146 18.34 -15.53 -0.44
CA GLY A 146 18.48 -16.74 -1.25
C GLY A 146 17.80 -18.01 -0.71
N SER A 147 17.17 -17.98 0.48
CA SER A 147 16.50 -19.14 1.07
C SER A 147 15.00 -19.22 0.74
N TRP A 148 14.47 -18.25 0.00
CA TRP A 148 13.10 -18.29 -0.50
C TRP A 148 12.98 -19.29 -1.64
N ARG A 149 11.81 -19.92 -1.74
CA ARG A 149 11.46 -20.81 -2.84
C ARG A 149 10.59 -20.08 -3.84
N THR A 150 10.73 -20.44 -5.11
CA THR A 150 9.97 -19.82 -6.19
C THR A 150 9.56 -20.81 -7.26
N MET A 151 8.55 -20.47 -8.05
CA MET A 151 8.17 -21.22 -9.25
C MET A 151 8.43 -20.39 -10.51
N VAL A 152 9.09 -21.01 -11.49
CA VAL A 152 9.25 -20.48 -12.85
C VAL A 152 7.99 -20.81 -13.67
N GLY A 153 7.54 -19.88 -14.50
CA GLY A 153 6.31 -20.05 -15.29
C GLY A 153 5.05 -19.63 -14.53
N SER A 154 3.95 -20.37 -14.68
CA SER A 154 2.65 -20.00 -14.11
C SER A 154 2.60 -20.23 -12.59
N VAL A 155 1.94 -19.32 -11.89
CA VAL A 155 1.67 -19.42 -10.44
C VAL A 155 0.76 -20.64 -10.19
N PRO A 156 1.21 -21.65 -9.42
CA PRO A 156 0.38 -22.81 -9.14
C PRO A 156 -0.88 -22.46 -8.35
N ASP A 157 -1.97 -23.17 -8.61
CA ASP A 157 -3.17 -23.07 -7.77
C ASP A 157 -2.83 -23.42 -6.31
N ASN A 158 -3.44 -22.71 -5.37
CA ASN A 158 -3.24 -22.91 -3.93
C ASN A 158 -1.77 -22.77 -3.46
N PHE A 159 -0.90 -22.07 -4.22
CA PHE A 159 0.49 -21.82 -3.81
C PHE A 159 0.60 -21.05 -2.48
N GLN A 160 -0.45 -20.41 -2.00
CA GLN A 160 -0.51 -19.74 -0.71
C GLN A 160 -0.83 -20.70 0.46
N SER A 161 -1.21 -21.95 0.18
CA SER A 161 -1.60 -22.92 1.21
C SER A 161 -0.40 -23.48 1.96
N LEU A 162 -0.51 -23.60 3.29
CA LEU A 162 0.45 -24.32 4.14
C LEU A 162 0.59 -25.80 3.77
N SER A 163 -0.44 -26.40 3.17
CA SER A 163 -0.44 -27.83 2.81
C SER A 163 0.29 -28.14 1.50
N LEU A 164 0.64 -27.12 0.71
CA LEU A 164 1.37 -27.31 -0.54
C LEU A 164 2.85 -27.61 -0.23
N ASP A 165 3.33 -28.73 -0.76
CA ASP A 165 4.75 -29.10 -0.70
C ASP A 165 5.54 -28.31 -1.76
N ASP A 166 6.40 -27.41 -1.28
CA ASP A 166 7.32 -26.63 -2.11
C ASP A 166 8.76 -27.19 -2.10
N SER A 167 9.00 -28.36 -1.51
CA SER A 167 10.36 -28.89 -1.31
C SER A 167 11.17 -29.04 -2.61
N SER A 168 10.48 -29.29 -3.73
CA SER A 168 11.04 -29.40 -5.08
C SER A 168 11.16 -28.08 -5.83
N TRP A 169 10.60 -26.99 -5.31
CA TRP A 169 10.67 -25.68 -5.95
C TRP A 169 12.11 -25.15 -5.91
N PRO A 170 12.62 -24.55 -7.00
CA PRO A 170 13.93 -23.93 -6.98
C PRO A 170 13.99 -22.80 -5.95
N LEU A 171 15.20 -22.54 -5.46
CA LEU A 171 15.48 -21.33 -4.70
C LEU A 171 15.43 -20.11 -5.63
N VAL A 172 15.13 -18.95 -5.04
CA VAL A 172 15.20 -17.66 -5.74
C VAL A 172 16.62 -17.32 -6.19
N GLN A 173 16.71 -16.48 -7.21
CA GLN A 173 17.94 -15.78 -7.55
C GLN A 173 17.95 -14.42 -6.86
N THR A 174 19.06 -14.08 -6.19
CA THR A 174 19.23 -12.80 -5.51
C THR A 174 19.84 -11.74 -6.44
N GLU A 175 19.31 -10.53 -6.40
CA GLU A 175 19.83 -9.36 -7.13
C GLU A 175 20.58 -8.38 -6.21
N GLY A 176 20.83 -8.77 -4.97
CA GLY A 176 21.66 -7.99 -4.05
C GLY A 176 20.87 -7.15 -3.06
N LYS A 177 21.60 -6.57 -2.12
CA LYS A 177 21.08 -5.82 -0.97
C LYS A 177 20.82 -4.37 -1.35
N ILE A 178 19.85 -3.75 -0.67
CA ILE A 178 19.57 -2.32 -0.84
C ILE A 178 20.74 -1.44 -0.30
N PRO A 179 21.09 -0.32 -0.95
CA PRO A 179 20.64 0.10 -2.28
C PRO A 179 21.32 -0.71 -3.38
N VAL A 180 20.54 -1.18 -4.34
CA VAL A 180 21.04 -1.82 -5.57
C VAL A 180 20.21 -1.32 -6.75
N ALA A 181 20.87 -1.11 -7.87
CA ALA A 181 20.20 -0.70 -9.09
C ALA A 181 19.31 -1.85 -9.63
N PRO A 182 18.20 -1.53 -10.33
CA PRO A 182 17.72 -0.18 -10.66
C PRO A 182 16.96 0.51 -9.52
N TRP A 183 16.67 -0.20 -8.43
CA TRP A 183 15.72 0.26 -7.41
C TRP A 183 16.25 1.30 -6.43
N GLY A 184 17.56 1.36 -6.19
CA GLY A 184 18.12 2.30 -5.21
C GLY A 184 17.55 2.03 -3.81
N THR A 185 16.98 3.04 -3.14
CA THR A 185 16.38 2.90 -1.81
C THR A 185 14.85 2.77 -1.88
N VAL A 186 14.26 1.96 -1.00
CA VAL A 186 12.82 1.78 -0.85
C VAL A 186 12.39 2.42 0.46
N GLN A 187 11.36 3.26 0.39
CA GLN A 187 10.79 3.90 1.57
C GLN A 187 9.79 2.96 2.25
N LEU A 188 9.67 3.06 3.58
CA LEU A 188 8.67 2.33 4.35
C LEU A 188 7.48 3.25 4.65
N ALA A 189 6.27 2.78 4.38
CA ALA A 189 5.07 3.54 4.70
C ALA A 189 4.93 3.74 6.22
N GLY A 190 4.63 4.97 6.64
CA GLY A 190 4.41 5.32 8.05
C GLY A 190 5.67 5.55 8.90
N THR A 191 6.89 5.36 8.39
CA THR A 191 8.14 5.66 9.13
C THR A 191 8.85 6.95 8.68
N ASP A 192 8.32 7.64 7.67
CA ASP A 192 8.84 8.92 7.14
C ASP A 192 7.68 9.89 6.82
N PRO A 193 7.93 11.20 6.63
CA PRO A 193 6.94 12.08 6.02
C PRO A 193 6.59 11.54 4.63
N GLN A 194 5.30 11.22 4.44
CA GLN A 194 4.74 10.86 3.15
C GLN A 194 5.29 11.77 2.02
N SER A 195 5.69 11.16 0.91
CA SER A 195 6.41 11.83 -0.18
C SER A 195 5.61 11.86 -1.48
N LEU A 196 5.92 12.85 -2.33
CA LEU A 196 5.44 12.96 -3.71
C LEU A 196 6.55 12.69 -4.73
N ALA A 197 7.78 12.37 -4.29
CA ALA A 197 8.94 12.31 -5.18
C ALA A 197 8.83 11.22 -6.27
N THR A 198 8.15 10.12 -5.96
CA THR A 198 7.98 8.97 -6.87
C THR A 198 6.63 8.97 -7.57
N ALA A 199 5.73 9.89 -7.21
CA ALA A 199 4.44 10.03 -7.85
C ALA A 199 4.61 10.54 -9.30
N GLN A 200 3.77 10.04 -10.19
CA GLN A 200 3.69 10.47 -11.58
C GLN A 200 2.55 11.48 -11.70
N TRP A 201 2.77 12.53 -12.47
CA TRP A 201 1.65 13.27 -13.03
C TRP A 201 0.88 12.32 -13.95
N ILE A 202 -0.42 12.18 -13.70
CA ILE A 202 -1.28 11.32 -14.50
C ILE A 202 -2.40 12.11 -15.17
N TRP A 203 -2.80 11.69 -16.36
CA TRP A 203 -4.01 12.19 -17.00
C TRP A 203 -4.72 11.07 -17.78
N THR A 204 -5.61 11.43 -18.71
CA THR A 204 -6.30 10.50 -19.61
C THR A 204 -5.51 10.23 -20.88
N THR A 205 -5.75 9.10 -21.54
CA THR A 205 -5.09 8.70 -22.80
C THR A 205 -5.60 9.43 -24.05
N GLU A 206 -6.12 10.65 -23.92
CA GLU A 206 -6.63 11.45 -25.05
C GLU A 206 -5.51 12.09 -25.89
N SER A 207 -4.31 12.18 -25.31
CA SER A 207 -3.09 12.70 -25.93
C SER A 207 -1.93 11.77 -25.59
N ALA A 208 -0.79 11.98 -26.24
CA ALA A 208 0.46 11.33 -25.84
C ALA A 208 1.00 11.97 -24.53
N PRO A 209 1.73 11.22 -23.69
CA PRO A 209 2.34 11.75 -22.48
C PRO A 209 3.14 13.05 -22.70
N GLY A 210 2.90 14.06 -21.86
CA GLY A 210 3.49 15.40 -21.97
C GLY A 210 2.84 16.29 -23.02
N GLY A 211 1.74 15.84 -23.64
CA GLY A 211 0.99 16.57 -24.66
C GLY A 211 0.02 17.60 -24.08
N ASN A 212 -0.67 18.28 -25.01
CA ASN A 212 -1.77 19.17 -24.67
C ASN A 212 -3.11 18.42 -24.71
N TYR A 213 -3.98 18.71 -23.75
CA TYR A 213 -5.30 18.11 -23.57
C TYR A 213 -6.40 19.14 -23.79
N PRO A 214 -7.57 18.76 -24.33
CA PRO A 214 -8.66 19.69 -24.50
C PRO A 214 -9.23 20.15 -23.14
N PRO A 215 -9.76 21.38 -23.07
CA PRO A 215 -10.43 21.87 -21.87
C PRO A 215 -11.54 20.95 -21.37
N GLY A 216 -11.71 20.91 -20.06
CA GLY A 216 -12.81 20.22 -19.39
C GLY A 216 -12.37 19.26 -18.29
N ALA A 217 -13.38 18.69 -17.64
CA ALA A 217 -13.18 17.80 -16.51
C ALA A 217 -12.89 16.36 -16.95
N ARG A 218 -12.10 15.66 -16.15
CA ARG A 218 -11.85 14.21 -16.20
C ARG A 218 -12.01 13.62 -14.81
N ALA A 219 -12.28 12.32 -14.77
CA ALA A 219 -12.41 11.60 -13.53
C ALA A 219 -11.28 10.61 -13.34
N PHE A 220 -10.76 10.54 -12.12
CA PHE A 220 -9.74 9.59 -11.71
C PHE A 220 -10.26 8.81 -10.50
N ARG A 221 -10.01 7.51 -10.46
CA ARG A 221 -10.42 6.63 -9.36
C ARG A 221 -9.28 5.68 -8.97
N TYR A 222 -9.11 5.52 -7.67
CA TYR A 222 -8.25 4.50 -7.06
C TYR A 222 -8.98 3.83 -5.91
N THR A 223 -9.00 2.51 -5.90
CA THR A 223 -9.59 1.73 -4.82
C THR A 223 -8.50 1.02 -4.03
N MET A 224 -8.29 1.45 -2.79
CA MET A 224 -7.39 0.80 -1.85
C MET A 224 -8.17 -0.25 -1.06
N THR A 225 -7.79 -1.52 -1.17
CA THR A 225 -8.30 -2.57 -0.27
C THR A 225 -7.45 -2.57 0.99
N LEU A 226 -8.08 -2.39 2.15
CA LEU A 226 -7.39 -2.49 3.43
C LEU A 226 -7.04 -3.95 3.74
N PRO A 227 -6.06 -4.20 4.61
CA PRO A 227 -5.69 -5.57 4.97
C PRO A 227 -6.88 -6.39 5.50
N ALA A 228 -6.85 -7.70 5.28
CA ALA A 228 -7.91 -8.58 5.80
C ALA A 228 -8.15 -8.34 7.31
N GLY A 229 -9.42 -8.19 7.69
CA GLY A 229 -9.82 -7.84 9.07
C GLY A 229 -9.69 -6.36 9.43
N HIS A 230 -9.36 -5.47 8.49
CA HIS A 230 -9.34 -4.03 8.72
C HIS A 230 -10.57 -3.37 8.06
N THR A 231 -11.32 -2.60 8.84
CA THR A 231 -12.59 -1.98 8.38
C THR A 231 -12.67 -0.47 8.62
N SER A 232 -11.61 0.14 9.14
CA SER A 232 -11.52 1.59 9.29
C SER A 232 -10.06 2.03 9.42
N GLY A 233 -9.83 3.34 9.27
CA GLY A 233 -8.49 3.91 9.42
C GLY A 233 -8.49 5.42 9.30
N THR A 234 -7.30 5.96 9.10
CA THR A 234 -7.08 7.37 8.78
C THR A 234 -6.29 7.47 7.49
N ALA A 235 -6.88 8.12 6.49
CA ALA A 235 -6.26 8.42 5.21
C ALA A 235 -5.56 9.78 5.30
N THR A 236 -4.32 9.85 4.84
CA THR A 236 -3.59 11.08 4.55
C THR A 236 -3.39 11.16 3.04
N VAL A 237 -3.90 12.22 2.42
CA VAL A 237 -3.81 12.45 0.97
C VAL A 237 -3.06 13.74 0.71
N MET A 238 -2.00 13.68 -0.07
CA MET A 238 -1.33 14.84 -0.66
C MET A 238 -1.71 14.91 -2.12
N ILE A 239 -2.16 16.07 -2.61
CA ILE A 239 -2.71 16.18 -3.96
C ILE A 239 -2.46 17.57 -4.57
N ALA A 240 -2.14 17.59 -5.86
CA ALA A 240 -2.09 18.77 -6.71
C ALA A 240 -2.68 18.40 -8.08
N ALA A 241 -3.22 19.39 -8.79
CA ALA A 241 -3.67 19.18 -10.16
C ALA A 241 -3.39 20.43 -11.00
N ASP A 242 -3.16 20.20 -12.29
CA ASP A 242 -3.13 21.21 -13.32
C ASP A 242 -4.37 21.03 -14.22
N ASN A 243 -5.37 21.92 -14.18
CA ASN A 243 -5.38 23.18 -13.42
C ASN A 243 -6.01 23.04 -12.03
N GLU A 244 -7.09 22.27 -11.89
CA GLU A 244 -7.89 22.23 -10.67
C GLU A 244 -8.38 20.82 -10.32
N TYR A 245 -8.74 20.58 -9.06
CA TYR A 245 -9.34 19.32 -8.63
C TYR A 245 -10.42 19.47 -7.56
N THR A 246 -11.28 18.47 -7.46
CA THR A 246 -12.13 18.15 -6.31
C THR A 246 -11.87 16.71 -5.88
N LEU A 247 -11.47 16.50 -4.64
CA LEU A 247 -11.17 15.20 -4.04
C LEU A 247 -12.38 14.67 -3.26
N PHE A 248 -12.66 13.39 -3.46
CA PHE A 248 -13.63 12.62 -2.70
C PHE A 248 -12.97 11.37 -2.08
N ILE A 249 -13.43 11.01 -0.88
CA ILE A 249 -13.09 9.73 -0.26
C ILE A 249 -14.40 9.03 0.12
N ASN A 250 -14.61 7.83 -0.40
CA ASN A 250 -15.84 7.06 -0.23
C ASN A 250 -17.12 7.86 -0.57
N GLY A 251 -17.02 8.72 -1.58
CA GLY A 251 -18.09 9.61 -2.02
C GLY A 251 -18.26 10.89 -1.20
N ALA A 252 -17.63 11.03 -0.04
CA ALA A 252 -17.65 12.27 0.73
C ALA A 252 -16.69 13.30 0.11
N PHE A 253 -17.14 14.55 -0.02
CA PHE A 253 -16.30 15.66 -0.46
C PHE A 253 -15.24 15.99 0.61
N ILE A 254 -13.97 16.02 0.20
CA ILE A 254 -12.83 16.27 1.10
C ILE A 254 -12.23 17.65 0.90
N GLY A 255 -12.07 18.10 -0.34
CA GLY A 255 -11.54 19.43 -0.64
C GLY A 255 -11.27 19.66 -2.11
N SER A 256 -11.03 20.92 -2.46
CA SER A 256 -10.69 21.35 -3.83
C SER A 256 -9.46 22.27 -3.82
N GLY A 257 -8.74 22.28 -4.93
CA GLY A 257 -7.56 23.12 -5.14
C GLY A 257 -7.30 23.43 -6.60
N ASN A 258 -6.50 24.46 -6.87
CA ASN A 258 -6.24 25.01 -8.20
C ASN A 258 -4.79 25.49 -8.41
N ASP A 259 -3.84 24.89 -7.69
CA ASP A 259 -2.42 25.23 -7.80
C ASP A 259 -1.58 23.96 -7.94
N PHE A 260 -1.09 23.70 -9.15
CA PHE A 260 -0.22 22.57 -9.45
C PHE A 260 1.18 22.68 -8.86
N ARG A 261 1.59 23.87 -8.37
CA ARG A 261 2.93 24.09 -7.80
C ARG A 261 2.98 23.74 -6.32
N ASN A 262 1.83 23.79 -5.63
CA ASN A 262 1.73 23.60 -4.19
C ASN A 262 0.65 22.56 -3.87
N ALA A 263 1.07 21.34 -3.55
CA ALA A 263 0.14 20.31 -3.11
C ALA A 263 -0.54 20.65 -1.79
N GLN A 264 -1.78 20.21 -1.65
CA GLN A 264 -2.56 20.29 -0.40
C GLN A 264 -2.53 18.94 0.33
N LYS A 265 -2.72 18.96 1.66
CA LYS A 265 -2.72 17.76 2.50
C LYS A 265 -4.04 17.61 3.25
N TYR A 266 -4.73 16.50 3.07
CA TYR A 266 -5.96 16.17 3.81
C TYR A 266 -5.73 14.97 4.71
N VAL A 267 -6.38 14.97 5.88
CA VAL A 267 -6.36 13.86 6.83
C VAL A 267 -7.79 13.55 7.23
N GLU A 268 -8.26 12.36 6.90
CA GLU A 268 -9.67 11.98 7.04
C GLU A 268 -9.83 10.59 7.65
N ARG A 269 -10.86 10.43 8.48
CA ARG A 269 -11.25 9.09 8.95
C ARG A 269 -11.98 8.37 7.84
N VAL A 270 -11.59 7.12 7.61
CA VAL A 270 -12.17 6.27 6.55
C VAL A 270 -12.78 5.01 7.14
N ARG A 271 -13.77 4.46 6.45
CA ARG A 271 -14.54 3.29 6.88
C ARG A 271 -14.77 2.34 5.71
N GLY A 272 -14.92 1.07 6.04
CA GLY A 272 -15.07 -0.02 5.10
C GLY A 272 -13.73 -0.71 4.76
N PRO A 273 -13.78 -1.94 4.24
CA PRO A 273 -12.60 -2.69 3.83
C PRO A 273 -12.01 -2.20 2.50
N LYS A 274 -12.75 -1.39 1.74
CA LYS A 274 -12.30 -0.75 0.49
C LYS A 274 -12.50 0.75 0.61
N ILE A 275 -11.43 1.50 0.39
CA ILE A 275 -11.42 2.96 0.41
C ILE A 275 -11.28 3.46 -1.02
N VAL A 276 -12.30 4.16 -1.51
CA VAL A 276 -12.32 4.74 -2.86
C VAL A 276 -11.89 6.19 -2.78
N PHE A 277 -10.80 6.49 -3.47
CA PHE A 277 -10.33 7.84 -3.73
C PHE A 277 -10.76 8.22 -5.13
N ALA A 278 -11.56 9.28 -5.25
CA ALA A 278 -12.04 9.77 -6.54
C ALA A 278 -11.70 11.24 -6.70
N VAL A 279 -11.27 11.62 -7.90
CA VAL A 279 -10.87 12.99 -8.20
C VAL A 279 -11.57 13.47 -9.46
N TYR A 280 -12.29 14.59 -9.34
CA TYR A 280 -12.79 15.37 -10.47
C TYR A 280 -11.73 16.44 -10.78
N ALA A 281 -10.90 16.23 -11.79
CA ALA A 281 -9.85 17.16 -12.15
C ALA A 281 -10.23 17.92 -13.43
N VAL A 282 -9.93 19.21 -13.49
CA VAL A 282 -10.34 20.10 -14.57
C VAL A 282 -9.13 20.73 -15.21
N ASN A 283 -9.01 20.53 -16.52
CA ASN A 283 -8.23 21.41 -17.37
C ASN A 283 -9.09 22.65 -17.67
N ALA A 284 -8.75 23.79 -17.08
CA ALA A 284 -9.60 24.97 -16.96
C ALA A 284 -9.29 26.07 -17.97
N ASP A 285 -8.21 25.97 -18.76
CA ASP A 285 -7.91 26.98 -19.78
C ASP A 285 -8.89 26.94 -20.96
N SER A 286 -8.92 28.01 -21.75
CA SER A 286 -9.82 28.15 -22.89
C SER A 286 -9.42 27.33 -24.13
N GLY A 287 -8.25 26.69 -24.12
CA GLY A 287 -7.73 25.91 -25.23
C GLY A 287 -6.78 24.81 -24.77
N PRO A 288 -6.33 23.92 -25.67
CA PRO A 288 -5.51 22.79 -25.26
C PRO A 288 -4.18 23.20 -24.63
N ASN A 289 -3.88 22.66 -23.46
CA ASN A 289 -2.67 22.92 -22.66
C ASN A 289 -2.25 21.62 -21.92
N PRO A 290 -1.13 21.62 -21.19
CA PRO A 290 -0.81 20.51 -20.29
C PRO A 290 -1.85 20.34 -19.17
N ALA A 291 -2.18 19.09 -18.83
CA ALA A 291 -3.07 18.74 -17.74
C ALA A 291 -2.53 17.54 -16.96
N GLY A 292 -2.72 17.53 -15.65
CA GLY A 292 -2.15 16.47 -14.82
C GLY A 292 -2.72 16.44 -13.40
N LEU A 293 -2.81 15.24 -12.85
CA LEU A 293 -3.13 14.97 -11.45
C LEU A 293 -1.91 14.33 -10.78
N LEU A 294 -1.53 14.82 -9.62
CA LEU A 294 -0.45 14.28 -8.80
C LEU A 294 -0.98 13.98 -7.41
N ALA A 295 -0.81 12.76 -6.91
CA ALA A 295 -1.18 12.44 -5.54
C ALA A 295 -0.30 11.38 -4.88
N SER A 296 -0.27 11.43 -3.55
CA SER A 296 0.21 10.39 -2.65
C SER A 296 -0.86 10.12 -1.59
N ILE A 297 -1.07 8.85 -1.28
CA ILE A 297 -2.09 8.37 -0.35
C ILE A 297 -1.42 7.43 0.64
N GLN A 298 -1.69 7.63 1.92
CA GLN A 298 -1.34 6.71 2.98
C GLN A 298 -2.57 6.43 3.84
N VAL A 299 -2.88 5.16 4.11
CA VAL A 299 -3.96 4.79 5.02
C VAL A 299 -3.41 3.95 6.15
N THR A 300 -3.42 4.51 7.37
CA THR A 300 -3.13 3.74 8.58
C THR A 300 -4.45 3.18 9.12
N SER A 301 -4.54 1.86 9.19
CA SER A 301 -5.72 1.11 9.64
C SER A 301 -5.31 0.15 10.76
N SER A 302 -6.28 -0.25 11.58
CA SER A 302 -6.10 -1.29 12.59
C SER A 302 -7.10 -2.42 12.35
N SER A 303 -6.71 -3.63 12.78
CA SER A 303 -7.63 -4.74 12.79
C SER A 303 -8.81 -4.44 13.73
N ASP A 304 -9.99 -4.90 13.37
CA ASP A 304 -11.18 -4.87 14.23
C ASP A 304 -11.12 -5.87 15.39
N ARG A 305 -10.17 -6.82 15.36
CA ARG A 305 -9.89 -7.75 16.45
C ARG A 305 -9.27 -7.01 17.63
N ARG A 306 -9.91 -7.15 18.80
CA ARG A 306 -9.49 -6.51 20.06
C ARG A 306 -8.62 -7.38 20.95
N ASP A 307 -8.44 -8.66 20.60
CA ASP A 307 -7.66 -9.59 21.42
C ASP A 307 -6.22 -9.65 20.93
N THR A 308 -5.40 -8.71 21.39
CA THR A 308 -4.00 -8.65 21.01
C THR A 308 -3.14 -8.71 22.26
N HIS A 309 -2.49 -9.85 22.50
CA HIS A 309 -1.56 -10.08 23.61
C HIS A 309 -0.40 -9.05 23.65
N CYS A 310 -0.15 -8.33 22.54
CA CYS A 310 0.89 -7.30 22.40
C CYS A 310 0.39 -5.88 22.07
N GLY A 311 -0.91 -5.60 22.18
CA GLY A 311 -1.50 -4.30 21.83
C GLY A 311 -1.84 -4.12 20.34
N GLU A 312 -2.26 -2.90 19.97
CA GLU A 312 -2.92 -2.62 18.69
C GLU A 312 -2.06 -2.95 17.44
N CYS A 313 -2.65 -3.74 16.55
CA CYS A 313 -2.07 -4.19 15.29
C CYS A 313 -2.41 -3.19 14.18
N TYR A 314 -1.44 -2.34 13.83
CA TYR A 314 -1.57 -1.31 12.82
C TYR A 314 -0.92 -1.71 11.50
N SER A 315 -1.62 -1.43 10.41
CA SER A 315 -1.13 -1.56 9.05
C SER A 315 -1.19 -0.20 8.37
N THR A 316 -0.19 0.11 7.56
CA THR A 316 -0.09 1.32 6.75
C THR A 316 0.04 0.92 5.28
N SER A 317 -1.04 1.13 4.54
CA SER A 317 -1.07 0.97 3.09
C SER A 317 -0.69 2.29 2.42
N TYR A 318 -0.09 2.20 1.23
CA TYR A 318 0.40 3.34 0.48
C TYR A 318 0.01 3.24 -0.99
N ALA A 319 -0.21 4.38 -1.64
CA ALA A 319 -0.35 4.50 -3.08
C ALA A 319 0.10 5.88 -3.56
N VAL A 320 0.49 5.99 -4.82
CA VAL A 320 0.68 7.28 -5.51
C VAL A 320 -0.02 7.24 -6.84
N THR A 321 -0.13 8.39 -7.50
CA THR A 321 -0.56 8.44 -8.89
C THR A 321 0.48 7.77 -9.79
N VAL A 322 0.10 6.62 -10.36
CA VAL A 322 0.74 5.92 -11.48
C VAL A 322 -0.36 5.35 -12.38
N ASN A 323 0.00 4.49 -13.34
CA ASN A 323 -0.90 3.91 -14.33
C ASN A 323 -1.91 2.86 -13.78
N ASP A 324 -1.88 2.54 -12.49
CA ASP A 324 -2.86 1.68 -11.82
C ASP A 324 -4.15 2.42 -11.44
N TRP A 325 -4.13 3.76 -11.46
CA TRP A 325 -5.33 4.59 -11.35
C TRP A 325 -6.21 4.41 -12.58
N LYS A 326 -7.52 4.36 -12.37
CA LYS A 326 -8.51 4.40 -13.45
C LYS A 326 -8.78 5.84 -13.85
N ALA A 327 -8.83 6.13 -15.14
CA ALA A 327 -9.12 7.45 -15.67
C ALA A 327 -10.27 7.41 -16.69
N PHE A 328 -11.18 8.38 -16.65
CA PHE A 328 -12.28 8.48 -17.59
C PHE A 328 -12.12 9.70 -18.50
N PRO A 329 -11.94 9.52 -19.81
CA PRO A 329 -11.92 10.61 -20.78
C PRO A 329 -13.32 11.22 -20.99
N GLY A 330 -13.39 12.50 -21.35
CA GLY A 330 -14.64 13.17 -21.68
C GLY A 330 -15.56 13.50 -20.49
N VAL A 331 -16.88 13.37 -20.68
CA VAL A 331 -17.89 13.84 -19.72
C VAL A 331 -17.95 12.91 -18.51
N VAL A 332 -17.57 13.43 -17.34
CA VAL A 332 -17.52 12.66 -16.09
C VAL A 332 -18.88 12.05 -15.72
N PRO A 333 -18.97 10.72 -15.55
CA PRO A 333 -20.20 10.05 -15.16
C PRO A 333 -20.68 10.47 -13.76
N TRP A 334 -22.00 10.60 -13.60
CA TRP A 334 -22.59 10.87 -12.29
C TRP A 334 -22.38 9.70 -11.33
N GLY A 335 -22.05 9.99 -10.07
CA GLY A 335 -21.83 8.97 -9.06
C GLY A 335 -20.44 8.32 -9.12
N PHE A 336 -19.53 8.78 -9.99
CA PHE A 336 -18.16 8.29 -10.07
C PHE A 336 -17.37 8.49 -8.76
N GLU A 337 -17.86 9.26 -7.80
CA GLU A 337 -17.24 9.42 -6.49
C GLU A 337 -17.60 8.28 -5.53
N ARG A 338 -18.65 7.51 -5.83
CA ARG A 338 -19.25 6.57 -4.89
C ARG A 338 -18.48 5.24 -4.80
N PRO A 339 -18.47 4.59 -3.63
CA PRO A 339 -17.78 3.30 -3.47
C PRO A 339 -18.27 2.20 -4.42
N GLY A 340 -19.57 2.16 -4.71
CA GLY A 340 -20.19 1.12 -5.53
C GLY A 340 -20.24 1.40 -7.03
N PHE A 341 -19.59 2.46 -7.52
CA PHE A 341 -19.50 2.74 -8.95
C PHE A 341 -18.60 1.71 -9.65
N ASP A 342 -19.06 1.15 -10.76
CA ASP A 342 -18.31 0.19 -11.57
C ASP A 342 -17.40 0.92 -12.58
N ASP A 343 -16.10 0.95 -12.28
CA ASP A 343 -15.04 1.50 -13.13
C ASP A 343 -14.23 0.41 -13.85
N SER A 344 -14.72 -0.83 -13.90
CA SER A 344 -13.99 -1.98 -14.47
C SER A 344 -13.63 -1.77 -15.95
N THR A 345 -14.44 -1.01 -16.69
CA THR A 345 -14.23 -0.68 -18.10
C THR A 345 -13.39 0.58 -18.31
N TRP A 346 -13.03 1.32 -17.26
CA TRP A 346 -12.20 2.52 -17.38
C TRP A 346 -10.76 2.11 -17.73
N PRO A 347 -10.11 2.82 -18.66
CA PRO A 347 -8.70 2.62 -18.93
C PRO A 347 -7.84 3.01 -17.71
N GLY A 348 -6.61 2.50 -17.68
CA GLY A 348 -5.58 3.01 -16.78
C GLY A 348 -5.21 4.45 -17.16
N ALA A 349 -4.78 5.24 -16.18
CA ALA A 349 -4.30 6.59 -16.41
C ALA A 349 -2.98 6.58 -17.19
N ALA A 350 -2.79 7.58 -18.05
CA ALA A 350 -1.51 7.82 -18.70
C ALA A 350 -0.56 8.48 -17.70
N MET A 351 0.71 8.06 -17.67
CA MET A 351 1.76 8.73 -16.89
C MET A 351 2.39 9.81 -17.76
N GLU A 352 2.18 11.07 -17.39
CA GLU A 352 2.75 12.24 -18.06
C GLU A 352 4.21 12.50 -17.66
N GLY A 353 4.59 11.99 -16.50
CA GLY A 353 5.98 11.90 -16.04
C GLY A 353 6.14 12.15 -14.54
N GLN A 354 7.30 11.76 -14.01
CA GLN A 354 7.57 11.78 -12.58
C GLN A 354 7.63 13.22 -12.05
N ASN A 355 7.16 13.42 -10.82
CA ASN A 355 7.25 14.71 -10.13
C ASN A 355 8.68 15.29 -10.18
N GLY A 356 8.84 16.45 -10.82
CA GLY A 356 10.12 17.14 -10.99
C GLY A 356 11.07 16.55 -12.03
N ALA A 357 10.62 15.61 -12.87
CA ALA A 357 11.40 15.14 -14.00
C ALA A 357 11.77 16.29 -14.95
N ALA A 358 12.91 16.17 -15.63
CA ALA A 358 13.26 17.12 -16.68
C ALA A 358 12.37 16.88 -17.92
N GLY A 359 11.95 17.95 -18.59
CA GLY A 359 11.21 17.87 -19.85
C GLY A 359 9.69 17.71 -19.71
N ILE A 360 9.15 17.65 -18.49
CA ILE A 360 7.72 17.78 -18.22
C ILE A 360 7.35 19.24 -17.88
N PRO A 361 6.09 19.66 -18.08
CA PRO A 361 5.69 21.06 -17.88
C PRO A 361 5.59 21.48 -16.41
N TRP A 362 5.59 20.53 -15.47
CA TRP A 362 5.42 20.80 -14.04
C TRP A 362 6.75 20.87 -13.29
N PRO A 363 6.87 21.75 -12.29
CA PRO A 363 8.02 21.76 -11.39
C PRO A 363 7.99 20.55 -10.44
N TYR A 364 9.05 20.40 -9.65
CA TYR A 364 9.00 19.53 -8.48
C TYR A 364 8.05 20.10 -7.44
N VAL A 365 7.02 19.32 -7.07
CA VAL A 365 6.07 19.64 -6.00
C VAL A 365 6.55 19.00 -4.71
N SER A 366 6.95 19.83 -3.76
CA SER A 366 7.40 19.39 -2.44
C SER A 366 6.22 18.90 -1.58
N PRO A 367 6.43 17.88 -0.72
CA PRO A 367 5.41 17.43 0.21
C PRO A 367 4.92 18.56 1.16
N PRO A 368 3.61 18.82 1.27
CA PRO A 368 3.08 19.81 2.19
C PRO A 368 3.25 19.41 3.66
N THR A 369 3.71 20.34 4.48
CA THR A 369 3.92 20.13 5.92
C THR A 369 2.67 20.40 6.76
N LYS A 370 1.74 21.22 6.27
CA LYS A 370 0.51 21.62 6.97
C LYS A 370 -0.70 20.89 6.42
N ILE A 371 -1.61 20.52 7.32
CA ILE A 371 -2.93 20.00 6.94
C ILE A 371 -3.78 21.16 6.41
N THR A 372 -4.41 20.95 5.27
CA THR A 372 -5.39 21.86 4.67
C THR A 372 -6.67 21.79 5.49
N THR A 373 -7.02 22.90 6.14
CA THR A 373 -8.26 23.02 6.95
C THR A 373 -9.40 23.71 6.21
N VAL A 374 -9.09 24.52 5.20
CA VAL A 374 -10.07 25.17 4.32
C VAL A 374 -10.30 24.29 3.11
N LYS A 375 -11.42 23.56 3.09
CA LYS A 375 -11.75 22.57 2.06
C LYS A 375 -12.27 23.19 0.76
N GLY A 376 -12.76 24.42 0.80
CA GLY A 376 -13.46 25.05 -0.33
C GLY A 376 -14.83 24.42 -0.60
N SER A 377 -15.28 24.49 -1.85
CA SER A 377 -16.50 23.85 -2.34
C SER A 377 -16.16 22.99 -3.56
N PRO A 378 -16.94 21.93 -3.85
CA PRO A 378 -16.81 21.17 -5.08
C PRO A 378 -16.80 22.10 -6.31
N LEU A 379 -15.92 21.81 -7.28
CA LEU A 379 -15.83 22.55 -8.53
C LEU A 379 -17.16 22.48 -9.31
N PRO A 380 -17.46 23.46 -10.19
CA PRO A 380 -18.61 23.39 -11.07
C PRO A 380 -18.66 22.07 -11.86
N GLY A 381 -19.80 21.37 -11.81
CA GLY A 381 -19.99 20.07 -12.46
C GLY A 381 -19.55 18.87 -11.63
N ALA A 382 -18.78 19.06 -10.55
CA ALA A 382 -18.46 17.99 -9.62
C ALA A 382 -19.68 17.64 -8.73
N PRO A 383 -19.82 16.37 -8.31
CA PRO A 383 -20.79 15.98 -7.29
C PRO A 383 -20.61 16.77 -5.99
N LYS A 384 -21.68 16.97 -5.22
CA LYS A 384 -21.59 17.62 -3.90
C LYS A 384 -20.93 16.75 -2.83
N GLY A 385 -20.80 15.45 -3.10
CA GLY A 385 -20.50 14.42 -2.13
C GLY A 385 -21.75 13.86 -1.46
N SER A 386 -21.64 12.66 -0.91
CA SER A 386 -22.70 11.91 -0.21
C SER A 386 -22.65 12.07 1.30
#